data_AF-A0A959EC25-F1
#
_entry.id   AF-A0A959EC25-F1
#
_cell.length_a   1.000
_cell.length_b   1.000
_cell.length_c   1.000
_cell.angle_alpha   90.00
_cell.angle_beta   90.00
_cell.angle_gamma   90.00
#
_symmetry.space_group_name_H-M   'P 1'
#
loop_
_entity.id
_entity.type
_entity.pdbx_description
1 polymer ?
#
loop_
_entity_poly.entity_id
_entity_poly.type
_entity_poly.pdbx_seq_one_letter_code
_entity_poly.pdbx_strand_id
1 'polypeptide(L)' 'MSTLQKIELLLPKMTREEKALLLQWMVSELSGVFPGIEKTPGVCGGDARITRTRIPVWSLVSSQKSGMSDQELLSQYST' A
#
# COMPACT_ATOMS: atom_id res chain seq x y z
N MET A 1 0.64 4.81 30.15
CA MET A 1 0.00 5.61 29.09
C MET A 1 -0.29 4.73 27.90
N SER A 2 -1.52 4.73 27.41
CA SER A 2 -1.91 3.99 26.20
C SER A 2 -1.38 4.68 24.94
N THR A 3 -1.33 3.95 23.82
CA THR A 3 -0.92 4.50 22.51
C THR A 3 -1.84 5.65 22.08
N LEU A 4 -3.14 5.53 22.32
CA LEU A 4 -4.14 6.58 22.02
C LEU A 4 -3.87 7.88 22.79
N GLN A 5 -3.52 7.78 24.08
CA GLN A 5 -3.19 8.96 24.91
C GLN A 5 -1.96 9.71 24.38
N LYS A 6 -0.97 8.99 23.85
CA LYS A 6 0.22 9.63 23.24
C LYS A 6 -0.14 10.38 21.96
N ILE A 7 -1.02 9.80 21.13
CA ILE A 7 -1.48 10.43 19.88
C ILE A 7 -2.28 11.70 20.20
N GLU A 8 -3.18 11.63 21.19
CA GLU A 8 -3.99 12.78 21.63
C GLU A 8 -3.14 13.98 22.06
N LEU A 9 -2.00 13.73 22.73
CA LEU A 9 -1.05 14.78 23.12
C LEU A 9 -0.27 15.39 21.95
N LEU A 10 -0.13 14.65 20.85
CA LEU A 10 0.61 15.10 19.66
C LEU A 10 -0.28 15.84 18.66
N LEU A 11 -1.58 15.54 18.61
CA LEU A 11 -2.52 16.18 17.68
C LEU A 11 -2.52 17.72 17.75
N PRO A 12 -2.45 18.39 18.91
CA PRO A 12 -2.39 19.86 18.95
C PRO A 12 -1.09 20.44 18.39
N LYS A 13 0.01 19.67 18.43
CA LYS A 13 1.33 20.10 17.96
C LYS A 13 1.52 19.94 16.45
N MET A 14 0.64 19.18 15.79
CA MET A 14 0.71 18.92 14.37
C MET A 14 0.14 20.09 13.54
N THR A 15 0.77 20.36 12.41
CA THR A 15 0.25 21.30 11.41
C THR A 15 -1.00 20.74 10.72
N ARG A 16 -1.69 21.58 9.95
CA ARG A 16 -2.87 21.16 9.18
C ARG A 16 -2.51 20.10 8.14
N GLU A 17 -1.33 20.22 7.53
CA GLU A 17 -0.79 19.31 6.54
C GLU A 17 -0.48 17.94 7.16
N GLU A 18 0.17 17.93 8.32
CA GLU A 18 0.47 16.69 9.05
C GLU A 18 -0.81 15.95 9.48
N LYS A 19 -1.83 16.70 9.93
CA LYS A 19 -3.15 16.12 10.25
C LYS A 19 -3.83 15.52 9.02
N ALA A 20 -3.71 16.16 7.86
CA ALA A 20 -4.26 15.65 6.61
C ALA A 20 -3.57 14.35 6.17
N LEU A 21 -2.23 14.28 6.28
CA LEU A 21 -1.47 13.06 6.00
C LEU A 21 -1.85 11.92 6.95
N LEU A 22 -1.96 12.20 8.24
CA LEU A 22 -2.40 11.22 9.25
C LEU A 22 -3.80 10.67 8.91
N LEU A 23 -4.73 11.55 8.53
CA LEU A 23 -6.07 11.15 8.11
C LEU A 23 -6.02 10.25 6.87
N GLN A 24 -5.20 10.59 5.88
CA GLN A 24 -5.04 9.79 4.66
C GLN A 24 -4.53 8.38 4.98
N TRP A 25 -3.54 8.25 5.87
CA TRP A 25 -3.01 6.95 6.28
C TRP A 25 -4.08 6.12 7.00
N MET A 26 -4.79 6.71 7.96
CA MET A 26 -5.87 6.01 8.67
C MET A 26 -6.98 5.57 7.72
N VAL A 27 -7.39 6.41 6.76
CA VAL A 27 -8.39 6.04 5.75
C VAL A 27 -7.87 4.90 4.87
N SER A 28 -6.61 4.94 4.45
CA SER A 28 -6.01 3.86 3.62
C SER A 28 -5.97 2.53 4.39
N GLU A 29 -5.61 2.59 5.68
CA GLU A 29 -5.56 1.41 6.55
C GLU A 29 -6.96 0.84 6.82
N LEU A 30 -7.94 1.68 7.09
CA LEU A 30 -9.31 1.28 7.46
C LEU A 30 -10.17 0.89 6.25
N SER A 31 -9.94 1.49 5.08
CA SER A 31 -10.78 1.24 3.89
C SER A 31 -10.45 -0.07 3.19
N GLY A 32 -9.30 -0.69 3.49
CA GLY A 32 -8.79 -1.82 2.71
C GLY A 32 -8.52 -1.47 1.23
N VAL A 33 -8.54 -0.18 0.89
CA VAL A 33 -8.22 0.34 -0.44
C VAL A 33 -6.75 0.70 -0.43
N PHE A 34 -5.96 -0.09 -1.14
CA PHE A 34 -4.54 0.15 -1.31
C PHE A 34 -4.34 0.91 -2.63
N PRO A 35 -3.91 2.18 -2.59
CA PRO A 35 -3.66 2.94 -3.81
C PRO A 35 -2.71 2.19 -4.75
N GLY A 36 -3.11 2.03 -6.01
CA GLY A 36 -2.33 1.28 -7.00
C GLY A 36 -2.56 -0.24 -6.99
N ILE A 37 -3.47 -0.76 -6.15
CA ILE A 37 -3.87 -2.17 -6.18
C ILE A 37 -5.36 -2.29 -6.49
N GLU A 38 -5.70 -3.16 -7.44
CA GLU A 38 -7.07 -3.49 -7.83
C GLU A 38 -7.34 -4.98 -7.65
N LYS A 39 -8.60 -5.33 -7.36
CA LYS A 39 -9.09 -6.71 -7.38
C LYS A 39 -10.35 -6.77 -8.24
N THR A 40 -10.27 -7.43 -9.39
CA THR A 40 -11.40 -7.56 -10.32
C THR A 40 -11.69 -9.04 -10.56
N PRO A 41 -12.90 -9.54 -10.29
CA PRO A 41 -13.29 -10.90 -10.64
C PRO A 41 -12.98 -11.19 -12.13
N GLY A 42 -12.38 -12.35 -12.40
CA GLY A 42 -12.04 -12.77 -13.76
C GLY A 42 -10.73 -12.22 -14.34
N VAL A 43 -10.03 -11.33 -13.64
CA VAL A 43 -8.68 -10.87 -14.05
C VAL A 43 -7.65 -11.36 -13.04
N CYS A 44 -6.55 -11.96 -13.51
CA CYS A 44 -5.56 -12.63 -12.65
C CYS A 44 -6.21 -13.64 -11.68
N GLY A 45 -7.23 -14.40 -12.12
CA GLY A 45 -7.95 -15.34 -11.26
C GLY A 45 -8.80 -14.69 -10.16
N GLY A 46 -8.93 -13.36 -10.16
CA GLY A 46 -9.56 -12.60 -9.07
C GLY A 46 -8.58 -12.17 -7.98
N ASP A 47 -7.27 -12.38 -8.15
CA ASP A 47 -6.26 -11.91 -7.21
C ASP A 47 -6.04 -10.39 -7.29
N ALA A 48 -5.46 -9.84 -6.22
CA ALA A 48 -5.01 -8.46 -6.18
C ALA A 48 -3.87 -8.23 -7.19
N ARG A 49 -3.93 -7.13 -7.94
CA ARG A 49 -2.96 -6.79 -8.99
C ARG A 49 -2.61 -5.31 -8.96
N ILE A 50 -1.48 -4.95 -9.57
CA ILE A 50 -1.13 -3.54 -9.78
C ILE A 50 -2.13 -2.91 -10.75
N THR A 51 -2.68 -1.75 -10.38
CA THR A 51 -3.67 -0.98 -11.15
C THR A 51 -3.26 -0.86 -12.62
N ARG A 52 -4.21 -1.09 -13.53
CA ARG A 52 -4.01 -1.05 -15.00
C ARG A 52 -3.00 -2.04 -15.57
N THR A 53 -2.57 -3.05 -14.81
CA THR A 53 -1.71 -4.13 -15.30
C THR A 53 -2.36 -5.49 -15.11
N ARG A 54 -1.76 -6.55 -15.67
CA ARG A 54 -2.04 -7.94 -15.31
C ARG A 54 -0.92 -8.55 -14.45
N ILE A 55 -0.32 -7.73 -13.60
CA ILE A 55 0.76 -8.13 -12.69
C ILE A 55 0.15 -8.39 -11.31
N PRO A 56 -0.05 -9.65 -10.91
CA PRO A 56 -0.61 -9.96 -9.60
C PRO A 56 0.38 -9.60 -8.48
N VAL A 57 -0.12 -9.07 -7.36
CA VAL A 57 0.72 -8.67 -6.22
C VAL A 57 1.49 -9.87 -5.67
N TRP A 58 0.88 -11.07 -5.67
CA TRP A 58 1.53 -12.28 -5.18
C TRP A 58 2.77 -12.66 -5.99
N SER A 59 2.84 -12.36 -7.29
CA SER A 59 4.02 -12.69 -8.09
C SER A 59 5.20 -11.80 -7.70
N LEU A 60 4.94 -10.53 -7.41
CA LEU A 60 5.97 -9.60 -6.94
C LEU A 60 6.54 -10.04 -5.58
N VAL A 61 5.65 -10.38 -4.64
CA VAL A 61 6.03 -10.88 -3.32
C VAL A 61 6.80 -12.21 -3.43
N SER A 62 6.40 -13.09 -4.36
CA SER A 62 7.11 -14.34 -4.60
C SER A 62 8.54 -14.10 -5.10
N SER A 63 8.72 -13.22 -6.09
CA SER A 63 10.06 -12.86 -6.59
C SER A 63 10.95 -12.26 -5.50
N GLN A 64 10.39 -11.37 -4.67
CA GLN A 64 11.11 -10.78 -3.54
C GLN A 64 11.54 -11.86 -2.53
N LYS A 65 10.64 -12.81 -2.21
CA LYS A 65 10.96 -13.96 -1.33
C LYS A 65 12.02 -14.89 -1.91
N SER A 66 12.16 -14.93 -3.24
CA SER A 66 13.23 -15.65 -3.93
C SER A 66 14.56 -14.88 -3.97
N GLY A 67 14.63 -13.69 -3.36
CA GLY A 67 15.86 -12.89 -3.25
C GLY A 67 16.02 -11.82 -4.33
N MET A 68 14.99 -11.56 -5.14
CA MET A 68 15.04 -10.54 -6.17
C MET A 68 14.96 -9.13 -5.56
N SER A 69 15.84 -8.24 -6.01
CA SER A 69 15.81 -6.83 -5.64
C SER A 69 14.70 -6.06 -6.39
N ASP A 70 14.29 -4.92 -5.83
CA ASP A 70 13.28 -4.07 -6.46
C ASP A 70 13.70 -3.57 -7.86
N GLN A 71 15.01 -3.39 -8.09
CA GLN A 71 15.54 -2.98 -9.39
C GLN A 71 15.41 -4.09 -10.44
N GLU A 72 15.72 -5.34 -10.08
CA GLU A 72 15.53 -6.51 -10.95
C GLU A 72 14.06 -6.80 -11.19
N LEU A 73 13.21 -6.55 -10.21
CA LEU A 73 11.77 -6.64 -10.35
C LEU A 73 11.26 -5.59 -11.33
N LEU A 74 11.72 -4.34 -11.20
CA LEU A 74 11.30 -3.24 -12.08
C LEU A 74 11.72 -3.47 -13.53
N SER A 75 12.93 -4.01 -13.76
CA SER A 75 13.44 -4.27 -15.12
C SER A 75 12.63 -5.33 -15.89
N GLN A 76 11.89 -6.19 -15.19
CA GLN A 76 11.02 -7.19 -15.83
C GLN A 76 9.72 -6.60 -16.41
N TYR A 77 9.31 -5.43 -15.92
CA TYR A 77 8.03 -4.82 -16.29
C TYR A 77 8.18 -3.42 -16.92
N SER A 78 9.39 -2.88 -16.97
CA SER A 78 9.68 -1.66 -17.72
C SER A 78 9.63 -1.94 -19.22
N THR A 79 8.65 -1.34 -19.92
CA THR A 79 8.62 -1.25 -21.39
C THR A 79 9.05 0.14 -21.82
#